data_AF-A0A226NGR0-F1
#
_entry.id   AF-A0A226NGR0-F1
#
_cell.length_a   1.000
_cell.length_b   1.000
_cell.length_c   1.000
_cell.angle_alpha   90.00
_cell.angle_beta   90.00
_cell.angle_gamma   90.00
#
_symmetry.space_group_name_H-M   'P 1'
#
loop_
_entity.id
_entity.type
_entity.pdbx_description
1 polymer ?
#
loop_
_entity_poly.entity_id
_entity_poly.type
_entity_poly.pdbx_seq_one_letter_code
_entity_poly.pdbx_strand_id
1 'polypeptide(L)'
;MGPGPGPGPRALYSVNADKNIHFESEILHIIFKVILQTMNHLEFFEISSILVLSVATLSCITKQDNDWRSAIPKGSGIWCLVLPVLQDELLEKDKELKTIKLDLELQERATEAKIAEKIAALVEEVYSAQRERDKAVMARLRLANEERDEAFLRVQRLEESLKELENINPEENDMTLQELLNRINNADTGIDILKNGAIILNRIHRTKERKKKIIAEEMNAVIEQRDAALSQVSFYKYM
;
A
#
# COMPACT_ATOMS: atom_id res chain seq x y z
N MET A 1 -33.59 -12.17 -21.10
CA MET A 1 -33.41 -10.71 -20.98
C MET A 1 -31.93 -10.43 -21.15
N GLY A 2 -31.50 -10.16 -22.38
CA GLY A 2 -30.11 -9.81 -22.68
C GLY A 2 -29.89 -8.30 -22.51
N PRO A 3 -28.68 -7.85 -22.14
CA PRO A 3 -28.36 -6.44 -22.11
C PRO A 3 -28.34 -5.92 -23.56
N GLY A 4 -29.13 -4.86 -23.81
CA GLY A 4 -29.20 -4.21 -25.12
C GLY A 4 -27.86 -3.59 -25.53
N PRO A 5 -27.58 -3.46 -26.83
CA PRO A 5 -26.36 -2.84 -27.31
C PRO A 5 -26.37 -1.35 -26.95
N GLY A 6 -25.32 -0.90 -26.25
CA GLY A 6 -25.13 0.50 -25.89
C GLY A 6 -24.98 1.41 -27.11
N PRO A 7 -25.31 2.70 -26.98
CA PRO A 7 -25.23 3.65 -28.07
C PRO A 7 -23.76 3.81 -28.49
N GLY A 8 -23.47 3.55 -29.77
CA GLY A 8 -22.15 3.73 -30.35
C GLY A 8 -21.73 5.20 -30.42
N PRO A 9 -20.43 5.49 -30.50
CA PRO A 9 -19.91 6.85 -30.53
C PRO A 9 -20.18 7.48 -31.90
N ARG A 10 -21.27 8.24 -32.01
CA ARG A 10 -21.59 8.99 -33.21
C ARG A 10 -22.15 10.36 -32.84
N ALA A 11 -21.28 11.27 -32.40
CA ALA A 11 -21.47 12.73 -32.48
C ALA A 11 -20.26 13.50 -31.89
N LEU A 12 -19.08 13.44 -32.51
CA LEU A 12 -17.98 14.39 -32.22
C LEU A 12 -17.24 14.85 -33.49
N TYR A 13 -17.89 14.82 -34.65
CA TYR A 13 -17.31 15.26 -35.92
C TYR A 13 -18.13 16.32 -36.66
N SER A 14 -18.96 17.12 -35.97
CA SER A 14 -19.65 18.26 -36.61
C SER A 14 -19.37 19.63 -36.01
N VAL A 15 -18.53 19.75 -34.97
CA VAL A 15 -18.23 21.06 -34.35
C VAL A 15 -16.99 21.73 -34.97
N ASN A 16 -16.17 20.99 -35.75
CA ASN A 16 -14.96 21.54 -36.35
C ASN A 16 -15.14 22.12 -37.75
N ALA A 17 -16.23 21.81 -38.47
CA ALA A 17 -16.47 22.39 -39.79
C ALA A 17 -16.87 23.87 -39.71
N ASP A 18 -17.80 24.21 -38.81
CA ASP A 18 -18.28 25.58 -38.65
C ASP A 18 -17.21 26.53 -38.09
N LYS A 19 -16.32 26.04 -37.22
CA LYS A 19 -15.18 26.82 -36.70
C LYS A 19 -14.12 27.09 -37.76
N ASN A 20 -13.92 26.17 -38.71
CA ASN A 20 -12.95 26.35 -39.78
C ASN A 20 -13.42 27.38 -40.81
N ILE A 21 -14.71 27.38 -41.15
CA ILE A 21 -15.32 28.37 -42.06
C ILE A 21 -15.32 29.77 -41.44
N HIS A 22 -15.54 29.88 -40.13
CA HIS A 22 -15.50 31.17 -39.43
C HIS A 22 -14.07 31.75 -39.36
N PHE A 23 -13.06 30.90 -39.18
CA PHE A 23 -11.65 31.28 -39.17
C PHE A 23 -11.17 31.71 -40.57
N GLU A 24 -11.61 31.02 -41.63
CA GLU A 24 -11.33 31.40 -43.02
C GLU A 24 -11.96 32.76 -43.38
N SER A 25 -13.20 33.04 -42.92
CA SER A 25 -13.86 34.34 -43.11
C SER A 25 -13.13 35.49 -42.43
N GLU A 26 -12.63 35.28 -41.20
CA GLU A 26 -11.87 36.30 -40.46
C GLU A 26 -10.50 36.57 -41.10
N ILE A 27 -9.79 35.53 -41.56
CA ILE A 27 -8.53 35.69 -42.28
C ILE A 27 -8.74 36.47 -43.59
N LEU A 28 -9.77 36.12 -44.37
CA LEU A 28 -10.12 36.83 -45.60
C LEU A 28 -10.45 38.30 -45.33
N HIS A 29 -11.18 38.58 -44.24
CA HIS A 29 -11.53 39.93 -43.86
C HIS A 29 -10.31 40.75 -43.39
N ILE A 30 -9.37 40.15 -42.66
CA ILE A 30 -8.12 40.78 -42.25
C ILE A 30 -7.24 41.08 -43.47
N ILE A 31 -7.08 40.12 -44.37
CA ILE A 31 -6.33 40.28 -45.63
C ILE A 31 -6.94 41.43 -46.45
N PHE A 32 -8.26 41.46 -46.62
CA PHE A 32 -8.95 42.51 -47.35
C PHE A 32 -8.74 43.90 -46.73
N LYS A 33 -8.74 43.98 -45.39
CA LYS A 33 -8.52 45.24 -44.66
C LYS A 33 -7.08 45.75 -44.80
N VAL A 34 -6.09 44.87 -44.75
CA VAL A 34 -4.67 45.20 -44.96
C VAL A 34 -4.42 45.65 -46.40
N ILE A 35 -5.06 45.01 -47.39
CA ILE A 35 -5.00 45.41 -48.80
C ILE A 35 -5.60 46.81 -48.98
N LEU A 36 -6.81 47.07 -48.49
CA LEU A 36 -7.44 48.40 -48.61
C LEU A 36 -6.60 49.51 -47.94
N GLN A 37 -5.96 49.20 -46.81
CA GLN A 37 -5.16 50.17 -46.08
C GLN A 37 -3.82 50.48 -46.78
N THR A 38 -3.24 49.51 -47.50
CA THR A 38 -2.03 49.72 -48.30
C THR A 38 -2.33 50.42 -49.63
N MET A 39 -3.49 50.17 -50.25
CA MET A 39 -3.91 50.82 -51.51
C MET A 39 -4.14 52.34 -51.39
N ASN A 40 -4.42 52.87 -50.19
CA ASN A 40 -4.66 54.31 -49.98
C ASN A 40 -3.37 55.17 -50.02
N HIS A 41 -2.19 54.57 -50.06
CA HIS A 41 -0.90 55.29 -49.97
C HIS A 41 0.05 55.08 -51.16
N LEU A 42 -0.39 54.39 -52.23
CA LEU A 42 0.49 53.91 -53.31
C LEU A 42 -0.01 54.37 -54.69
N GLU A 43 0.91 54.65 -55.62
CA GLU A 43 0.55 55.05 -56.99
C GLU A 43 -0.04 53.87 -57.79
N PHE A 44 -0.81 54.18 -58.85
CA PHE A 44 -1.63 53.22 -59.62
C PHE A 44 -0.90 51.94 -60.08
N PHE A 45 0.43 52.00 -60.27
CA PHE A 45 1.26 50.87 -60.68
C PHE A 45 1.48 49.83 -59.56
N GLU A 46 1.58 50.27 -58.30
CA GLU A 46 1.79 49.40 -57.13
C GLU A 46 0.49 48.70 -56.71
N ILE A 47 -0.65 49.38 -56.89
CA ILE A 47 -2.00 48.84 -56.70
C ILE A 47 -2.22 47.60 -57.56
N SER A 48 -1.83 47.63 -58.84
CA SER A 48 -1.98 46.49 -59.74
C SER A 48 -1.16 45.27 -59.30
N SER A 49 0.05 45.48 -58.77
CA SER A 49 0.89 44.38 -58.28
C SER A 49 0.35 43.75 -57.00
N ILE A 50 -0.18 44.56 -56.07
CA ILE A 50 -0.82 44.06 -54.83
C ILE A 50 -2.09 43.27 -55.16
N LEU A 51 -2.90 43.74 -56.11
CA LEU A 51 -4.11 43.04 -56.51
C LEU A 51 -3.79 41.65 -57.10
N VAL A 52 -2.78 41.57 -57.98
CA VAL A 52 -2.34 40.29 -58.58
C VAL A 52 -1.84 39.31 -57.50
N LEU A 53 -1.08 39.79 -56.51
CA LEU A 53 -0.61 38.95 -55.41
C LEU A 53 -1.73 38.52 -54.47
N SER A 54 -2.69 39.40 -54.18
CA SER A 54 -3.85 39.05 -53.37
C SER A 54 -4.72 37.99 -54.06
N VAL A 55 -4.93 38.10 -55.38
CA VAL A 55 -5.68 37.10 -56.15
C VAL A 55 -4.91 35.78 -56.24
N ALA A 56 -3.58 35.81 -56.41
CA ALA A 56 -2.74 34.62 -56.43
C ALA A 56 -2.75 33.90 -55.07
N THR A 57 -2.53 34.62 -53.97
CA THR A 57 -2.57 34.07 -52.61
C THR A 57 -3.95 33.50 -52.25
N LEU A 58 -5.04 34.20 -52.59
CA LEU A 58 -6.41 33.71 -52.42
C LEU A 58 -6.69 32.45 -53.26
N SER A 59 -6.16 32.37 -54.48
CA SER A 59 -6.27 31.17 -55.32
C SER A 59 -5.48 29.98 -54.77
N CYS A 60 -4.38 30.20 -54.06
CA CYS A 60 -3.60 29.12 -53.44
C CYS A 60 -4.26 28.63 -52.14
N ILE A 61 -4.78 29.55 -51.32
CA ILE A 61 -5.51 29.23 -50.09
C ILE A 61 -6.77 28.40 -50.41
N THR A 62 -7.53 28.77 -51.43
CA THR A 62 -8.77 28.05 -51.83
C THR A 62 -8.52 26.69 -52.48
N LYS A 63 -7.32 26.42 -53.00
CA LYS A 63 -6.95 25.14 -53.61
C LYS A 63 -6.24 24.18 -52.65
N GLN A 64 -6.02 24.59 -51.39
CA GLN A 64 -5.22 23.84 -50.41
C GLN A 64 -3.83 23.47 -50.96
N ASP A 65 -3.31 24.32 -51.84
CA ASP A 65 -2.04 24.14 -52.53
C ASP A 65 -1.01 25.03 -51.84
N ASN A 66 -0.07 24.39 -51.12
CA ASN A 66 0.88 25.09 -50.27
C ASN A 66 2.00 25.81 -51.06
N ASP A 67 2.06 25.62 -52.39
CA ASP A 67 3.12 26.18 -53.23
C ASP A 67 2.72 27.49 -53.95
N TRP A 68 2.20 28.45 -53.17
CA TRP A 68 1.90 29.81 -53.63
C TRP A 68 3.12 30.54 -54.21
N ARG A 69 4.33 30.06 -53.93
CA ARG A 69 5.61 30.60 -54.39
C ARG A 69 5.76 30.50 -55.91
N SER A 70 5.13 29.51 -56.53
CA SER A 70 5.12 29.31 -57.98
C SER A 70 4.32 30.38 -58.73
N ALA A 71 3.39 31.06 -58.04
CA ALA A 71 2.51 32.08 -58.61
C ALA A 71 3.08 33.51 -58.56
N ILE A 72 4.25 33.71 -57.94
CA ILE A 72 4.91 35.02 -57.87
C ILE A 72 5.64 35.29 -59.20
N PRO A 73 5.41 36.44 -59.88
CA PRO A 73 6.10 36.79 -61.11
C PRO A 73 7.63 36.87 -60.90
N LYS A 74 8.37 35.88 -61.43
CA LYS A 74 9.83 35.87 -61.38
C LYS A 74 10.37 36.85 -62.44
N GLY A 75 10.67 38.08 -62.04
CA GLY A 75 11.43 39.01 -62.88
C GLY A 75 10.97 40.47 -62.94
N SER A 76 10.14 40.97 -62.02
CA SER A 76 9.75 42.39 -62.04
C SER A 76 9.87 43.08 -60.67
N GLY A 77 10.81 44.02 -60.58
CA GLY A 77 10.88 45.04 -59.52
C GLY A 77 11.34 44.59 -58.12
N ILE A 78 11.01 45.44 -57.14
CA ILE A 78 11.37 45.40 -55.70
C ILE A 78 11.19 44.01 -55.05
N TRP A 79 10.34 43.14 -55.61
CA TRP A 79 10.12 41.77 -55.18
C TRP A 79 11.36 40.87 -55.17
N CYS A 80 12.33 41.09 -56.08
CA CYS A 80 13.60 40.37 -56.06
C CYS A 80 14.45 40.66 -54.81
N LEU A 81 14.26 41.82 -54.17
CA LEU A 81 14.96 42.21 -52.94
C LEU A 81 14.17 41.81 -51.68
N VAL A 82 12.84 41.86 -51.72
CA VAL A 82 11.99 41.62 -50.55
C VAL A 82 11.71 40.14 -50.28
N LEU A 83 11.57 39.31 -51.33
CA LEU A 83 11.22 37.89 -51.17
C LEU A 83 12.28 37.07 -50.40
N PRO A 84 13.60 37.23 -50.64
CA PRO A 84 14.61 36.51 -49.87
C PRO A 84 14.62 36.92 -48.39
N VAL A 85 14.44 38.21 -48.09
CA VAL A 85 14.42 38.74 -46.71
C VAL A 85 13.25 38.14 -45.92
N LEU A 86 12.06 38.10 -46.51
CA LEU A 86 10.89 37.45 -45.90
C LEU A 86 11.09 35.95 -45.73
N GLN A 87 11.81 35.30 -46.64
CA GLN A 87 12.08 33.87 -46.57
C GLN A 87 13.09 33.53 -45.46
N ASP A 88 14.13 34.37 -45.28
CA ASP A 88 15.08 34.25 -44.18
C ASP A 88 14.40 34.51 -42.83
N GLU A 89 13.54 35.53 -42.74
CA GLU A 89 12.78 35.81 -41.51
C GLU A 89 11.82 34.67 -41.16
N LEU A 90 11.14 34.08 -42.15
CA LEU A 90 10.25 32.94 -41.92
C LEU A 90 11.01 31.68 -41.51
N LEU A 91 12.19 31.43 -42.10
CA LEU A 91 13.07 30.34 -41.69
C LEU A 91 13.59 30.53 -40.26
N GLU A 92 13.90 31.77 -39.87
CA GLU A 92 14.35 32.06 -38.51
C GLU A 92 13.23 31.89 -37.49
N LYS A 93 12.02 32.37 -37.79
CA LYS A 93 10.83 32.13 -36.96
C LYS A 93 10.50 30.66 -36.84
N ASP A 94 10.65 29.88 -37.90
CA ASP A 94 10.49 28.43 -37.86
C ASP A 94 11.51 27.73 -36.96
N LYS A 95 12.75 28.22 -36.91
CA LYS A 95 13.77 27.70 -35.97
C LYS A 95 13.41 28.06 -34.53
N GLU A 96 13.04 29.32 -34.26
CA GLU A 96 12.61 29.79 -32.95
C GLU A 96 11.40 28.99 -32.43
N LEU A 97 10.42 28.73 -33.29
CA LEU A 97 9.26 27.93 -32.91
C LEU A 97 9.63 26.47 -32.59
N LYS A 98 10.55 25.88 -33.36
CA LYS A 98 11.05 24.53 -33.09
C LYS A 98 11.82 24.45 -31.78
N THR A 99 12.66 25.45 -31.46
CA THR A 99 13.41 25.47 -30.21
C THR A 99 12.48 25.64 -29.01
N ILE A 100 11.52 26.55 -29.05
CA ILE A 100 10.53 26.74 -27.99
C ILE A 100 9.71 25.45 -27.77
N LYS A 101 9.27 24.80 -28.86
CA LYS A 101 8.52 23.54 -28.76
C LYS A 101 9.34 22.45 -28.07
N LEU A 102 10.61 22.30 -28.44
CA LEU A 102 11.49 21.31 -27.80
C LEU A 102 11.73 21.64 -26.32
N ASP A 103 11.91 22.91 -25.97
CA ASP A 103 12.10 23.33 -24.58
C ASP A 103 10.86 23.04 -23.71
N LEU A 104 9.66 23.30 -24.24
CA LEU A 104 8.41 22.95 -23.57
C LEU A 104 8.26 21.43 -23.36
N GLU A 105 8.55 20.61 -24.38
CA GLU A 105 8.51 19.15 -24.25
C GLU A 105 9.55 18.61 -23.25
N LEU A 106 10.71 19.27 -23.14
CA LEU A 106 11.72 18.93 -22.15
C LEU A 106 11.28 19.31 -20.74
N GLN A 107 10.68 20.49 -20.57
CA GLN A 107 10.15 20.93 -19.28
C GLN A 107 9.01 20.02 -18.80
N GLU A 108 8.08 19.66 -19.69
CA GLU A 108 6.99 18.73 -19.41
C GLU A 108 7.55 17.39 -18.89
N ARG A 109 8.45 16.77 -19.66
CA ARG A 109 9.11 15.52 -19.26
C ARG A 109 9.87 15.64 -17.94
N ALA A 110 10.54 16.77 -17.69
CA ALA A 110 11.25 17.00 -16.43
C ALA A 110 10.27 17.11 -15.24
N THR A 111 9.10 17.70 -15.44
CA THR A 111 8.07 17.78 -14.38
C THR A 111 7.42 16.42 -14.12
N GLU A 112 7.12 15.66 -15.17
CA GLU A 112 6.60 14.29 -15.05
C GLU A 112 7.56 13.38 -14.30
N ALA A 113 8.87 13.44 -14.61
CA ALA A 113 9.89 12.67 -13.91
C ALA A 113 9.95 13.02 -12.41
N LYS A 114 9.90 14.31 -12.06
CA LYS A 114 9.86 14.76 -10.66
C LYS A 114 8.60 14.31 -9.92
N ILE A 115 7.46 14.26 -10.61
CA ILE A 115 6.21 13.76 -10.03
C ILE A 115 6.33 12.25 -9.80
N ALA A 116 6.82 11.50 -10.78
CA ALA A 116 7.02 10.05 -10.66
C ALA A 116 7.99 9.70 -9.52
N GLU A 117 9.08 10.45 -9.36
CA GLU A 117 10.03 10.28 -8.26
C GLU A 117 9.36 10.48 -6.90
N LYS A 118 8.58 11.56 -6.73
CA LYS A 118 7.84 11.81 -5.48
C LYS A 118 6.80 10.73 -5.19
N ILE A 119 6.09 10.25 -6.21
CA ILE A 119 5.11 9.17 -6.06
C ILE A 119 5.83 7.88 -5.64
N ALA A 120 6.95 7.54 -6.26
CA ALA A 120 7.73 6.35 -5.91
C ALA A 120 8.22 6.43 -4.45
N ALA A 121 8.74 7.57 -4.01
CA ALA A 121 9.16 7.79 -2.63
C ALA A 121 8.00 7.61 -1.64
N LEU A 122 6.84 8.23 -1.92
CA LEU A 122 5.64 8.10 -1.07
C LEU A 122 5.13 6.65 -1.01
N VAL A 123 5.18 5.91 -2.12
CA VAL A 123 4.77 4.50 -2.15
C VAL A 123 5.68 3.65 -1.27
N GLU A 124 7.00 3.88 -1.31
CA GLU A 124 7.95 3.17 -0.45
C GLU A 124 7.76 3.51 1.03
N GLU A 125 7.50 4.78 1.36
CA GLU A 125 7.17 5.21 2.73
C GLU A 125 5.89 4.55 3.25
N VAL A 126 4.84 4.52 2.44
CA VAL A 126 3.58 3.84 2.82
C VAL A 126 3.80 2.34 3.00
N TYR A 127 4.56 1.70 2.11
CA TYR A 127 4.84 0.27 2.19
C TYR A 127 5.66 -0.08 3.45
N SER A 128 6.69 0.72 3.76
CA SER A 128 7.49 0.53 4.97
C SER A 128 6.66 0.74 6.24
N ALA A 129 5.84 1.79 6.32
CA ALA A 129 4.94 2.04 7.44
C ALA A 129 3.90 0.92 7.63
N GLN A 130 3.34 0.38 6.53
CA GLN A 130 2.43 -0.77 6.58
C GLN A 130 3.12 -2.02 7.13
N ARG A 131 4.34 -2.29 6.65
CA ARG A 131 5.13 -3.43 7.13
C ARG A 131 5.43 -3.32 8.63
N GLU A 132 5.74 -2.13 9.13
CA GLU A 132 5.97 -1.90 10.55
C GLU A 132 4.68 -2.07 11.37
N ARG A 133 3.56 -1.55 10.88
CA ARG A 133 2.24 -1.76 11.48
C ARG A 133 1.93 -3.25 11.61
N ASP A 134 2.12 -4.03 10.55
CA ASP A 134 1.81 -5.46 10.55
C ASP A 134 2.71 -6.22 11.52
N LYS A 135 4.00 -5.89 11.58
CA LYS A 135 4.91 -6.45 12.59
C LYS A 135 4.44 -6.14 14.02
N ALA A 136 4.05 -4.90 14.29
CA ALA A 136 3.58 -4.49 15.61
C ALA A 136 2.26 -5.19 15.99
N VAL A 137 1.34 -5.35 15.04
CA VAL A 137 0.07 -6.07 15.24
C VAL A 137 0.33 -7.55 15.51
N MET A 138 1.19 -8.20 14.74
CA MET A 138 1.55 -9.61 14.95
C MET A 138 2.26 -9.83 16.28
N ALA A 139 3.11 -8.90 16.72
CA ALA A 139 3.75 -8.96 18.03
C ALA A 139 2.72 -8.87 19.17
N ARG A 140 1.77 -7.92 19.09
CA ARG A 140 0.70 -7.79 20.09
C ARG A 140 -0.22 -9.01 20.14
N LEU A 141 -0.54 -9.59 18.98
CA LEU A 141 -1.37 -10.80 18.91
C LEU A 141 -0.66 -12.00 19.55
N ARG A 142 0.65 -12.14 19.33
CA ARG A 142 1.44 -13.20 19.99
C ARG A 142 1.43 -13.06 21.51
N LEU A 143 1.71 -11.86 22.03
CA LEU A 143 1.67 -11.60 23.47
C LEU A 143 0.29 -11.91 24.07
N ALA A 144 -0.79 -11.47 23.43
CA ALA A 144 -2.14 -11.76 23.90
C ALA A 144 -2.45 -13.27 23.93
N ASN A 145 -1.94 -14.03 22.96
CA ASN A 145 -2.08 -15.49 22.95
C ASN A 145 -1.23 -16.15 24.05
N GLU A 146 0.01 -15.70 24.26
CA GLU A 146 0.87 -16.20 25.32
C GLU A 146 0.26 -15.95 26.70
N GLU A 147 -0.25 -14.73 26.96
CA GLU A 147 -0.94 -14.38 28.22
C GLU A 147 -2.20 -15.23 28.44
N ARG A 148 -2.98 -15.47 27.38
CA ARG A 148 -4.16 -16.34 27.44
C ARG A 148 -3.75 -17.77 27.77
N ASP A 149 -2.73 -18.30 27.12
CA ASP A 149 -2.29 -19.68 27.32
C ASP A 149 -1.70 -19.87 28.73
N GLU A 150 -0.96 -18.88 29.25
CA GLU A 150 -0.52 -18.85 30.65
C GLU A 150 -1.69 -18.81 31.64
N ALA A 151 -2.70 -17.99 31.37
CA ALA A 151 -3.91 -17.92 32.19
C ALA A 151 -4.65 -19.26 32.18
N PHE A 152 -4.76 -19.90 31.01
CA PHE A 152 -5.36 -21.22 30.85
C PHE A 152 -4.62 -22.28 31.67
N LEU A 153 -3.28 -22.31 31.58
CA LEU A 153 -2.45 -23.22 32.38
C LEU A 153 -2.58 -22.97 33.89
N ARG A 154 -2.75 -21.71 34.33
CA ARG A 154 -3.02 -21.40 35.74
C ARG A 154 -4.37 -21.95 36.18
N VAL A 155 -5.43 -21.76 35.39
CA VAL A 155 -6.77 -22.30 35.68
C VAL A 155 -6.73 -23.81 35.75
N GLN A 156 -6.12 -24.48 34.78
CA GLN A 156 -6.02 -25.94 34.77
C GLN A 156 -5.33 -26.49 36.03
N ARG A 157 -4.19 -25.89 36.44
CA ARG A 157 -3.50 -26.30 37.67
C ARG A 157 -4.34 -26.09 38.93
N LEU A 158 -5.13 -25.01 38.97
CA LEU A 158 -6.04 -24.76 40.09
C LEU A 158 -7.20 -25.77 40.09
N GLU A 159 -7.75 -26.13 38.94
CA GLU A 159 -8.78 -27.16 38.82
C GLU A 159 -8.26 -28.55 39.25
N GLU A 160 -7.02 -28.89 38.87
CA GLU A 160 -6.35 -30.12 39.31
C GLU A 160 -6.14 -30.10 40.83
N SER A 161 -5.62 -29.00 41.39
CA SER A 161 -5.45 -28.82 42.84
C SER A 161 -6.80 -28.89 43.59
N LEU A 162 -7.86 -28.34 43.01
CA LEU A 162 -9.20 -28.37 43.59
C LEU A 162 -9.79 -29.77 43.56
N LYS A 163 -9.60 -30.54 42.49
CA LYS A 163 -9.97 -31.98 42.44
C LYS A 163 -9.19 -32.80 43.47
N GLU A 164 -7.92 -32.48 43.71
CA GLU A 164 -7.16 -33.11 44.79
C GLU A 164 -7.73 -32.77 46.18
N LEU A 165 -8.18 -31.53 46.37
CA LEU A 165 -8.83 -31.06 47.61
C LEU A 165 -10.24 -31.60 47.81
N GLU A 166 -11.08 -31.72 46.77
CA GLU A 166 -12.41 -32.34 46.83
C GLU A 166 -12.36 -33.83 47.24
N ASN A 167 -11.23 -34.49 47.00
CA ASN A 167 -10.97 -35.84 47.52
C ASN A 167 -10.60 -35.87 49.01
N ILE A 168 -10.51 -34.72 49.68
CA ILE A 168 -10.31 -34.59 51.13
C ILE A 168 -11.63 -34.12 51.74
N ASN A 169 -12.49 -35.06 52.11
CA ASN A 169 -13.60 -34.73 53.01
C ASN A 169 -13.02 -34.24 54.35
N PRO A 170 -13.22 -32.97 54.77
CA PRO A 170 -12.61 -32.44 55.99
C PRO A 170 -13.17 -33.10 57.26
N GLU A 171 -14.43 -33.55 57.25
CA GLU A 171 -15.03 -34.34 58.35
C GLU A 171 -14.34 -35.69 58.57
N GLU A 172 -13.74 -36.26 57.51
CA GLU A 172 -13.08 -37.57 57.55
C GLU A 172 -11.62 -37.51 58.02
N ASN A 173 -11.04 -36.34 58.21
CA ASN A 173 -9.65 -36.20 58.67
C ASN A 173 -9.54 -36.03 60.20
N ASP A 174 -10.56 -35.45 60.84
CA ASP A 174 -10.55 -35.18 62.30
C ASP A 174 -10.96 -36.38 63.16
N MET A 175 -11.64 -37.37 62.58
CA MET A 175 -12.03 -38.58 63.33
C MET A 175 -10.81 -39.43 63.71
N THR A 176 -10.77 -39.96 64.93
CA THR A 176 -9.69 -40.89 65.29
C THR A 176 -9.87 -42.25 64.60
N LEU A 177 -8.80 -43.02 64.41
CA LEU A 177 -8.91 -44.39 63.86
C LEU A 177 -9.86 -45.25 64.71
N GLN A 178 -9.83 -45.06 66.02
CA GLN A 178 -10.68 -45.78 66.96
C GLN A 178 -12.17 -45.43 66.76
N GLU A 179 -12.47 -44.17 66.47
CA GLU A 179 -13.83 -43.73 66.16
C GLU A 179 -14.35 -44.33 64.84
N LEU A 180 -13.50 -44.40 63.80
CA LEU A 180 -13.85 -45.05 62.53
C LEU A 180 -14.09 -46.56 62.71
N LEU A 181 -13.26 -47.24 63.49
CA LEU A 181 -13.43 -48.65 63.80
C LEU A 181 -14.69 -48.91 64.61
N ASN A 182 -15.01 -48.05 65.58
CA ASN A 182 -16.26 -48.13 66.34
C ASN A 182 -17.49 -47.94 65.45
N ARG A 183 -17.43 -47.02 64.48
CA ARG A 183 -18.53 -46.83 63.51
C ARG A 183 -18.69 -48.01 62.57
N ILE A 184 -17.61 -48.67 62.16
CA ILE A 184 -17.67 -49.93 61.38
C ILE A 184 -18.30 -51.04 62.23
N ASN A 185 -17.87 -51.17 63.49
CA ASN A 185 -18.36 -52.22 64.38
C ASN A 185 -19.85 -52.06 64.72
N ASN A 186 -20.35 -50.82 64.72
CA ASN A 186 -21.73 -50.48 65.03
C ASN A 186 -22.54 -50.07 63.79
N ALA A 187 -22.08 -50.38 62.57
CA ALA A 187 -22.77 -49.97 61.35
C ALA A 187 -24.02 -50.83 61.09
N ASP A 188 -25.16 -50.17 60.87
CA ASP A 188 -26.44 -50.83 60.58
C ASP A 188 -26.53 -51.33 59.13
N THR A 189 -25.73 -50.78 58.22
CA THR A 189 -25.74 -51.14 56.80
C THR A 189 -24.35 -51.43 56.25
N GLY A 190 -24.27 -52.31 55.25
CA GLY A 190 -23.03 -52.59 54.52
C GLY A 190 -22.47 -51.37 53.79
N ILE A 191 -23.32 -50.39 53.45
CA ILE A 191 -22.91 -49.13 52.82
C ILE A 191 -22.10 -48.29 53.82
N ASP A 192 -22.51 -48.24 55.09
CA ASP A 192 -21.78 -47.51 56.13
C ASP A 192 -20.43 -48.16 56.45
N ILE A 193 -20.36 -49.48 56.41
CA ILE A 193 -19.09 -50.22 56.52
C ILE A 193 -18.15 -49.86 55.37
N LEU A 194 -18.65 -49.86 54.13
CA LEU A 194 -17.84 -49.53 52.95
C LEU A 194 -17.37 -48.07 52.99
N LYS A 195 -18.22 -47.13 53.38
CA LYS A 195 -17.88 -45.72 53.51
C LYS A 195 -16.78 -45.51 54.55
N ASN A 196 -16.93 -46.05 55.76
CA ASN A 196 -15.91 -45.96 56.81
C ASN A 196 -14.62 -46.73 56.45
N GLY A 197 -14.74 -47.87 55.76
CA GLY A 197 -13.59 -48.63 55.24
C GLY A 197 -12.80 -47.85 54.19
N ALA A 198 -13.48 -47.13 53.28
CA ALA A 198 -12.85 -46.30 52.27
C ALA A 198 -12.03 -45.16 52.90
N ILE A 199 -12.52 -44.57 54.00
CA ILE A 199 -11.81 -43.53 54.77
C ILE A 199 -10.49 -44.08 55.32
N ILE A 200 -10.53 -45.25 55.96
CA ILE A 200 -9.33 -45.90 56.52
C ILE A 200 -8.33 -46.23 55.40
N LEU A 201 -8.80 -46.81 54.29
CA LEU A 201 -7.95 -47.14 53.15
C LEU A 201 -7.29 -45.89 52.54
N ASN A 202 -8.02 -44.79 52.41
CA ASN A 202 -7.49 -43.52 51.91
C ASN A 202 -6.40 -42.98 52.85
N ARG A 203 -6.60 -43.03 54.17
CA ARG A 203 -5.58 -42.63 55.18
C ARG A 203 -4.31 -43.47 55.08
N ILE A 204 -4.44 -44.79 54.92
CA ILE A 204 -3.29 -45.69 54.74
C ILE A 204 -2.54 -45.33 53.45
N HIS A 205 -3.29 -45.15 52.36
CA HIS A 205 -2.71 -44.81 51.06
C HIS A 205 -1.95 -43.48 51.11
N ARG A 206 -2.56 -42.42 51.67
CA ARG A 206 -1.90 -41.12 51.87
C ARG A 206 -0.64 -41.22 52.70
N THR A 207 -0.68 -41.97 53.80
CA THR A 207 0.50 -42.15 54.67
C THR A 207 1.62 -42.86 53.92
N LYS A 208 1.30 -43.84 53.08
CA LYS A 208 2.27 -44.56 52.24
C LYS A 208 2.88 -43.64 51.17
N GLU A 209 2.06 -42.85 50.48
CA GLU A 209 2.54 -41.91 49.46
C GLU A 209 3.39 -40.78 50.07
N ARG A 210 2.98 -40.21 51.21
CA ARG A 210 3.82 -39.23 51.93
C ARG A 210 5.17 -39.80 52.31
N LYS A 211 5.22 -41.05 52.82
CA LYS A 211 6.50 -41.71 53.12
C LYS A 211 7.39 -41.83 51.88
N LYS A 212 6.82 -42.25 50.74
CA LYS A 212 7.58 -42.31 49.47
C LYS A 212 8.09 -40.94 49.05
N LYS A 213 7.26 -39.90 49.13
CA LYS A 213 7.62 -38.53 48.78
C LYS A 213 8.77 -38.01 49.65
N ILE A 214 8.68 -38.17 50.97
CA ILE A 214 9.75 -37.80 51.90
C ILE A 214 11.04 -38.54 51.55
N ILE A 215 10.98 -39.86 51.31
CA ILE A 215 12.17 -40.64 50.93
C ILE A 215 12.80 -40.12 49.63
N ALA A 216 11.99 -39.74 48.64
CA ALA A 216 12.50 -39.18 47.39
C ALA A 216 13.13 -37.78 47.60
N GLU A 217 12.50 -36.92 48.40
CA GLU A 217 13.02 -35.60 48.75
C GLU A 217 14.34 -35.70 49.53
N GLU A 218 14.42 -36.57 50.53
CA GLU A 218 15.65 -36.85 51.28
C GLU A 218 16.75 -37.40 50.37
N MET A 219 16.41 -38.32 49.46
CA MET A 219 17.38 -38.84 48.48
C MET A 219 17.91 -37.75 47.55
N ASN A 220 17.03 -36.88 47.05
CA ASN A 220 17.43 -35.74 46.21
C ASN A 220 18.35 -34.79 46.97
N ALA A 221 18.02 -34.45 48.23
CA ALA A 221 18.86 -33.60 49.06
C ALA A 221 20.25 -34.20 49.31
N VAL A 222 20.34 -35.52 49.53
CA VAL A 222 21.62 -36.23 49.68
C VAL A 222 22.44 -36.19 48.38
N ILE A 223 21.79 -36.34 47.22
CA ILE A 223 22.45 -36.25 45.91
C ILE A 223 23.00 -34.84 45.68
N GLU A 224 22.20 -33.81 45.95
CA GLU A 224 22.62 -32.41 45.82
C GLU A 224 23.82 -32.08 46.72
N GLN A 225 23.81 -32.55 47.97
CA GLN A 225 24.95 -32.39 48.89
C GLN A 225 26.20 -33.10 48.40
N ARG A 226 26.06 -34.33 47.88
CA ARG A 226 27.18 -35.08 47.28
C ARG A 226 27.76 -34.31 46.09
N ASP A 227 26.92 -33.83 45.19
CA ASP A 227 27.36 -33.14 43.98
C ASP A 227 28.01 -31.79 44.30
N ALA A 228 27.50 -31.06 45.29
CA ALA A 228 28.14 -29.86 45.82
C ALA A 228 29.53 -30.15 46.41
N ALA A 229 29.67 -31.22 47.21
CA ALA A 229 30.96 -31.62 47.77
C ALA A 229 31.97 -32.06 46.70
N LEU A 230 31.52 -32.82 45.69
CA LEU A 230 32.34 -33.22 44.54
C LEU A 230 32.81 -32.00 43.74
N SER A 231 31.94 -31.00 43.56
CA SER A 231 32.30 -29.74 42.90
C SER A 231 33.34 -28.94 43.70
N GLN A 232 33.25 -28.92 45.03
CA GLN A 232 34.28 -28.29 45.85
C GLN A 232 35.62 -29.02 45.74
N VAL A 233 35.64 -30.36 45.82
CA VAL A 233 36.88 -31.14 45.72
C VAL A 233 37.53 -31.00 44.34
N SER A 234 36.73 -30.96 43.26
CA SER A 234 37.28 -30.72 41.92
C SER A 234 37.85 -29.31 41.79
N PHE A 235 37.20 -28.28 42.36
CA PHE A 235 37.73 -26.91 42.38
C PHE A 235 39.10 -26.82 43.06
N TYR A 236 39.30 -27.48 44.20
CA TYR A 236 40.60 -27.50 44.89
C TYR A 236 41.67 -28.36 44.21
N LYS A 237 41.30 -29.27 43.30
CA LYS A 237 42.24 -30.14 42.57
C LYS A 237 42.89 -29.47 41.35
N TYR A 238 42.32 -28.37 40.87
CA TYR A 238 42.80 -27.60 39.71
C TYR A 238 43.34 -26.21 40.07
N MET A 239 43.52 -25.91 41.36
CA MET A 239 44.44 -24.88 41.86
C MET A 239 45.80 -25.51 42.15
#